data_AF-A0A925I9J1-F1
#
_entry.id   AF-A0A925I9J1-F1
#
_cell.length_a   1.000
_cell.length_b   1.000
_cell.length_c   1.000
_cell.angle_alpha   90.00
_cell.angle_beta   90.00
_cell.angle_gamma   90.00
#
_symmetry.space_group_name_H-M   'P 1'
#
loop_
_entity.id
_entity.type
_entity.pdbx_description
1 polymer ?
#
loop_
_entity_poly.entity_id
_entity_poly.type
_entity_poly.pdbx_seq_one_letter_code
_entity_poly.pdbx_strand_id
1 'polypeptide(L)'
;MKRILFSALVFCCGSAIAQPKIITQATISTTTNVIAPEEEDVTSITTTGGGGGNAMFRNFGDGETKSVTQVKDDLVKTVIKSDMGRSTIIRNNASKLTTTLIEMMGNKTGFYVSDDEQAELRKS
;
A
#
# COMPACT_ATOMS: atom_id res chain seq x y z
N MET A 1 28.95 47.37 30.59
CA MET A 1 29.24 46.94 29.20
C MET A 1 29.53 45.45 29.07
N LYS A 2 30.39 44.83 29.91
CA LYS A 2 30.72 43.38 29.81
C LYS A 2 29.53 42.41 29.95
N ARG A 3 28.52 42.73 30.77
CA ARG A 3 27.34 41.87 30.98
C ARG A 3 26.36 41.86 29.80
N ILE A 4 26.27 42.97 29.06
CA ILE A 4 25.41 43.08 27.88
C ILE A 4 25.99 42.26 26.72
N LEU A 5 27.32 42.25 26.58
CA LEU A 5 28.02 41.47 25.57
C LEU A 5 27.82 39.95 25.78
N PHE A 6 27.83 39.51 27.05
CA PHE A 6 27.60 38.10 27.41
C PHE A 6 26.17 37.64 27.14
N SER A 7 25.17 38.49 27.39
CA SER A 7 23.77 38.17 27.10
C SER A 7 23.47 38.11 25.61
N ALA A 8 24.09 38.96 24.80
CA ALA A 8 23.98 38.91 23.33
C ALA A 8 24.61 37.64 22.74
N LEU A 9 25.72 37.17 23.33
CA LEU A 9 26.39 35.95 22.87
C LEU A 9 25.55 34.69 23.12
N VAL A 10 24.88 34.59 24.28
CA VAL A 10 24.00 33.45 24.61
C VAL A 10 22.76 33.42 23.73
N PHE A 11 22.22 34.58 23.36
CA PHE A 11 21.06 34.65 22.44
C PHE A 11 21.42 34.20 21.01
N CYS A 12 22.65 34.45 20.55
CA CYS A 12 23.15 33.94 19.27
C CYS A 12 23.45 32.43 19.25
N CYS A 13 23.69 31.80 20.42
CA CYS A 13 23.97 30.36 20.50
C CYS A 13 22.71 29.48 20.60
N GLY A 14 21.53 30.06 20.86
CA GLY A 14 20.29 29.31 21.09
C GLY A 14 19.54 28.82 19.84
N SER A 15 19.92 29.26 18.64
CA SER A 15 19.19 28.98 17.40
C SER A 15 19.65 27.74 16.62
N ALA A 16 20.61 26.98 17.15
CA ALA A 16 20.97 25.68 16.59
C ALA A 16 20.11 24.53 17.16
N ILE A 17 18.78 24.72 17.21
CA ILE A 17 17.87 23.59 17.37
C ILE A 17 17.90 22.87 16.03
N ALA A 18 18.62 21.75 15.96
CA ALA A 18 18.63 20.86 14.81
C ALA A 18 17.18 20.47 14.49
N GLN A 19 16.61 21.09 13.46
CA GLN A 19 15.25 20.77 13.03
C GLN A 19 15.23 19.28 12.66
N PRO A 20 14.31 18.47 13.21
CA PRO A 20 14.20 17.08 12.85
C PRO A 20 13.97 17.00 11.33
N LYS A 21 14.80 16.21 10.64
CA LYS A 21 14.70 16.03 9.20
C LYS A 21 13.36 15.35 8.90
N ILE A 22 12.42 16.12 8.34
CA ILE A 22 11.13 15.58 7.90
C ILE A 22 11.36 14.82 6.59
N ILE A 23 10.99 13.53 6.58
CA ILE A 23 11.01 12.70 5.38
C ILE A 23 9.65 12.87 4.70
N THR A 24 9.61 13.59 3.58
CA THR A 24 8.39 13.84 2.82
C THR A 24 8.12 12.79 1.75
N GLN A 25 9.08 11.90 1.50
CA GLN A 25 9.00 10.91 0.44
C GLN A 25 9.58 9.56 0.86
N ALA A 26 8.92 8.48 0.44
CA ALA A 26 9.38 7.11 0.64
C ALA A 26 8.92 6.23 -0.51
N THR A 27 9.74 5.24 -0.88
CA THR A 27 9.35 4.15 -1.77
C THR A 27 9.48 2.85 -1.01
N ILE A 28 8.38 2.12 -0.91
CA ILE A 28 8.26 0.84 -0.22
C ILE A 28 7.98 -0.21 -1.27
N SER A 29 8.87 -1.18 -1.40
CA SER A 29 8.71 -2.29 -2.35
C SER A 29 8.50 -3.58 -1.56
N THR A 30 7.44 -4.30 -1.89
CA THR A 30 7.07 -5.56 -1.23
C THR A 30 6.80 -6.62 -2.28
N THR A 31 7.47 -7.75 -2.16
CA THR A 31 7.21 -8.94 -2.98
C THR A 31 6.63 -10.01 -2.08
N THR A 32 5.44 -10.50 -2.42
CA THR A 32 4.80 -11.64 -1.76
C THR A 32 4.82 -12.80 -2.74
N ASN A 33 5.29 -13.95 -2.30
CA ASN A 33 5.27 -15.19 -3.06
C ASN A 33 4.48 -16.22 -2.27
N VAL A 34 3.41 -16.75 -2.86
CA VAL A 34 2.61 -17.83 -2.27
C VAL A 34 2.96 -19.08 -3.05
N ILE A 35 3.31 -20.16 -2.34
CA ILE A 35 3.66 -21.46 -2.93
C ILE A 35 2.74 -22.50 -2.31
N ALA A 36 1.99 -23.22 -3.13
CA ALA A 36 1.14 -24.32 -2.66
C ALA A 36 2.02 -25.51 -2.19
N PRO A 37 1.82 -26.06 -0.98
CA PRO A 37 2.59 -27.21 -0.51
C PRO A 37 2.30 -28.46 -1.35
N GLU A 38 3.35 -29.17 -1.79
CA GLU A 38 3.22 -30.36 -2.63
C GLU A 38 2.84 -31.65 -1.84
N GLU A 39 3.01 -31.67 -0.51
CA GLU A 39 3.00 -32.91 0.31
C GLU A 39 1.82 -33.06 1.31
N GLU A 40 0.75 -32.26 1.26
CA GLU A 40 -0.41 -32.49 2.14
C GLU A 40 -1.33 -33.62 1.62
N ASP A 41 -1.46 -34.69 2.41
CA ASP A 41 -2.40 -35.80 2.23
C ASP A 41 -3.85 -35.30 2.33
N VAL A 42 -4.55 -35.24 1.20
CA VAL A 42 -5.84 -34.54 1.02
C VAL A 42 -7.07 -35.38 1.40
N THR A 43 -6.89 -36.48 2.14
CA THR A 43 -8.01 -37.33 2.54
C THR A 43 -9.04 -36.63 3.44
N SER A 44 -8.65 -35.58 4.17
CA SER A 44 -9.51 -34.84 5.10
C SER A 44 -10.34 -33.71 4.48
N ILE A 45 -10.05 -33.28 3.24
CA ILE A 45 -10.81 -32.24 2.50
C ILE A 45 -11.65 -32.90 1.39
N THR A 46 -12.27 -34.05 1.72
CA THR A 46 -13.31 -34.66 0.90
C THR A 46 -14.68 -34.25 1.45
N THR A 47 -15.14 -33.05 1.11
CA THR A 47 -16.57 -32.76 1.19
C THR A 47 -17.30 -33.66 0.19
N THR A 48 -18.26 -34.40 0.71
CA THR A 48 -19.11 -35.36 0.03
C THR A 48 -19.81 -34.74 -1.18
N GLY A 49 -19.32 -34.98 -2.39
CA GLY A 49 -19.96 -34.53 -3.63
C GLY A 49 -19.00 -34.54 -4.80
N GLY A 50 -19.11 -35.56 -5.65
CA GLY A 50 -18.13 -35.90 -6.67
C GLY A 50 -17.83 -34.82 -7.72
N GLY A 51 -16.66 -34.97 -8.34
CA GLY A 51 -16.20 -34.21 -9.49
C GLY A 51 -14.89 -33.50 -9.21
N GLY A 52 -13.85 -33.81 -9.98
CA GLY A 52 -12.47 -33.35 -9.80
C GLY A 52 -12.26 -31.85 -10.08
N GLY A 53 -13.01 -30.98 -9.40
CA GLY A 53 -12.88 -29.53 -9.44
C GLY A 53 -12.07 -28.94 -8.28
N ASN A 54 -11.78 -29.72 -7.24
CA ASN A 54 -11.18 -29.20 -6.00
C ASN A 54 -9.66 -28.91 -6.12
N ALA A 55 -8.97 -29.53 -7.09
CA ALA A 55 -7.56 -29.24 -7.37
C ALA A 55 -7.35 -27.87 -8.05
N MET A 56 -8.36 -27.34 -8.76
CA MET A 56 -8.28 -26.06 -9.49
C MET A 56 -8.29 -24.84 -8.55
N PHE A 57 -8.91 -24.93 -7.37
CA PHE A 57 -8.95 -23.83 -6.40
C PHE A 57 -7.69 -23.74 -5.53
N ARG A 58 -6.91 -24.83 -5.41
CA ARG A 58 -5.68 -24.85 -4.59
C ARG A 58 -4.53 -24.06 -5.21
N ASN A 59 -4.42 -24.04 -6.54
CA ASN A 59 -3.34 -23.35 -7.25
C ASN A 59 -3.71 -21.92 -7.67
N PHE A 60 -4.96 -21.48 -7.46
CA PHE A 60 -5.39 -20.14 -7.85
C PHE A 60 -4.75 -19.01 -7.01
N GLY A 61 -4.27 -19.34 -5.81
CA GLY A 61 -3.51 -18.42 -4.95
C GLY A 61 -2.00 -18.54 -5.07
N ASP A 62 -1.50 -19.49 -5.87
CA ASP A 62 -0.07 -19.72 -6.12
C ASP A 62 0.44 -18.65 -7.10
N GLY A 63 1.56 -18.01 -6.77
CA GLY A 63 2.15 -16.99 -7.63
C GLY A 63 2.77 -15.79 -6.92
N GLU A 64 3.42 -14.93 -7.71
CA GLU A 64 4.13 -13.75 -7.25
C GLU A 64 3.25 -12.49 -7.35
N THR A 65 3.12 -11.76 -6.25
CA THR A 65 2.54 -10.42 -6.23
C THR A 65 3.59 -9.41 -5.77
N LYS A 66 3.89 -8.45 -6.64
CA LYS A 66 4.78 -7.31 -6.35
C LYS A 66 3.96 -6.06 -6.13
N SER A 67 4.19 -5.37 -5.02
CA SER A 67 3.62 -4.06 -4.77
C SER A 67 4.70 -3.01 -4.52
N VAL A 68 4.50 -1.82 -5.09
CA VAL A 68 5.36 -0.66 -4.88
C VAL A 68 4.49 0.50 -4.42
N THR A 69 4.68 0.93 -3.18
CA THR A 69 4.02 2.10 -2.60
C THR A 69 4.98 3.27 -2.56
N GLN A 70 4.61 4.35 -3.23
CA GLN A 70 5.33 5.62 -3.25
C GLN A 70 4.52 6.62 -2.44
N VAL A 71 5.16 7.21 -1.44
CA VAL A 71 4.62 8.31 -0.64
C VAL A 71 5.37 9.56 -1.04
N LYS A 72 4.65 10.63 -1.32
CA LYS A 72 5.21 11.96 -1.55
C LYS A 72 4.20 13.00 -1.04
N ASP A 73 4.55 13.67 0.05
CA ASP A 73 3.69 14.67 0.70
C ASP A 73 2.29 14.06 0.98
N ASP A 74 1.22 14.65 0.45
CA ASP A 74 -0.16 14.18 0.58
C ASP A 74 -0.57 13.10 -0.43
N LEU A 75 0.35 12.67 -1.29
CA LEU A 75 0.08 11.68 -2.33
C LEU A 75 0.67 10.32 -1.95
N VAL A 76 -0.17 9.30 -2.02
CA VAL A 76 0.24 7.90 -1.90
C VAL A 76 -0.16 7.17 -3.17
N LYS A 77 0.79 6.51 -3.81
CA LYS A 77 0.55 5.68 -5.00
C LYS A 77 1.03 4.27 -4.73
N THR A 78 0.12 3.31 -4.79
CA THR A 78 0.44 1.88 -4.67
C THR A 78 0.17 1.21 -6.01
N VAL A 79 1.20 0.63 -6.60
CA VAL A 79 1.09 -0.22 -7.79
C VAL A 79 1.21 -1.66 -7.33
N ILE A 80 0.21 -2.48 -7.61
CA ILE A 80 0.20 -3.93 -7.33
C ILE A 80 0.21 -4.64 -8.68
N LYS A 81 1.15 -5.55 -8.88
CA LYS A 81 1.28 -6.39 -10.06
C LYS A 81 1.31 -7.84 -9.63
N SER A 82 0.41 -8.64 -10.21
CA SER A 82 0.43 -10.10 -10.14
C SER A 82 0.35 -10.66 -11.56
N ASP A 83 0.43 -11.98 -11.69
CA ASP A 83 0.26 -12.65 -12.97
C ASP A 83 -1.14 -12.44 -13.58
N MET A 84 -2.14 -12.20 -12.72
CA MET A 84 -3.53 -11.95 -13.14
C MET A 84 -3.77 -10.52 -13.64
N GLY A 85 -2.89 -9.57 -13.33
CA GLY A 85 -3.07 -8.19 -13.76
C GLY A 85 -2.32 -7.16 -12.92
N ARG A 86 -2.66 -5.90 -13.16
CA ARG A 86 -2.07 -4.75 -12.46
C ARG A 86 -3.17 -3.86 -11.89
N SER A 87 -3.08 -3.55 -10.60
CA SER A 87 -3.85 -2.49 -9.96
C SER A 87 -2.96 -1.30 -9.64
N THR A 88 -3.48 -0.09 -9.77
CA THR A 88 -2.83 1.14 -9.30
C THR A 88 -3.81 1.94 -8.50
N ILE A 89 -3.51 2.14 -7.22
CA ILE A 89 -4.29 2.92 -6.28
C ILE A 89 -3.54 4.23 -6.04
N ILE A 90 -4.22 5.35 -6.24
CA ILE A 90 -3.69 6.69 -6.02
C ILE A 90 -4.58 7.38 -5.01
N ARG A 91 -4.01 7.71 -3.86
CA ARG A 91 -4.66 8.44 -2.79
C ARG A 91 -4.10 9.86 -2.74
N ASN A 92 -5.00 10.84 -2.79
CA ASN A 92 -4.69 12.23 -2.48
C ASN A 92 -5.35 12.59 -1.14
N ASN A 93 -4.54 12.79 -0.11
CA ASN A 93 -5.00 13.12 1.23
C ASN A 93 -5.49 14.56 1.35
N ALA A 94 -4.98 15.50 0.54
CA ALA A 94 -5.43 16.88 0.54
C ALA A 94 -6.86 17.00 -0.01
N SER A 95 -7.19 16.28 -1.08
CA SER A 95 -8.55 16.25 -1.66
C SER A 95 -9.44 15.13 -1.14
N LYS A 96 -8.91 14.24 -0.28
CA LYS A 96 -9.61 13.04 0.22
C LYS A 96 -10.20 12.14 -0.87
N LEU A 97 -9.50 12.04 -2.00
CA LEU A 97 -9.93 11.23 -3.15
C LEU A 97 -9.00 10.03 -3.33
N THR A 98 -9.60 8.88 -3.60
CA THR A 98 -8.91 7.64 -3.93
C THR A 98 -9.29 7.21 -5.34
N THR A 99 -8.34 7.17 -6.25
CA THR A 99 -8.51 6.66 -7.61
C THR A 99 -7.93 5.26 -7.71
N THR A 100 -8.72 4.31 -8.17
CA THR A 100 -8.29 2.93 -8.42
C THR A 100 -8.35 2.65 -9.91
N LEU A 101 -7.22 2.19 -10.46
CA LEU A 101 -7.08 1.73 -11.84
C LEU A 101 -6.82 0.24 -11.84
N ILE A 102 -7.55 -0.50 -12.67
CA ILE A 102 -7.43 -1.95 -12.79
C ILE A 102 -7.13 -2.27 -14.26
N GLU A 103 -6.05 -3.02 -14.48
CA GLU A 103 -5.64 -3.53 -15.77
C GLU A 103 -5.59 -5.06 -15.72
N MET A 104 -6.48 -5.71 -16.46
CA MET A 104 -6.56 -7.16 -16.57
C MET A 104 -6.70 -7.54 -18.04
N MET A 105 -5.86 -8.47 -18.50
CA MET A 105 -5.92 -9.02 -19.87
C MET A 105 -5.92 -7.94 -20.99
N GLY A 106 -5.18 -6.84 -20.77
CA GLY A 106 -5.08 -5.72 -21.72
C GLY A 106 -6.21 -4.68 -21.62
N ASN A 107 -7.27 -4.93 -20.86
CA ASN A 107 -8.34 -3.96 -20.60
C ASN A 107 -8.01 -3.10 -19.38
N LYS A 108 -8.22 -1.79 -19.49
CA LYS A 108 -8.01 -0.82 -18.42
C LYS A 108 -9.33 -0.18 -18.03
N THR A 109 -9.67 -0.26 -16.74
CA THR A 109 -10.83 0.39 -16.15
C THR A 109 -10.41 1.12 -14.88
N GLY A 110 -11.25 2.02 -14.40
CA GLY A 110 -10.95 2.72 -13.16
C GLY A 110 -12.14 3.52 -12.65
N PHE A 111 -12.06 3.84 -11.37
CA PHE A 111 -13.05 4.65 -10.66
C PHE A 111 -12.34 5.47 -9.59
N TYR A 112 -13.02 6.51 -9.12
CA TYR A 112 -12.60 7.28 -7.97
C TYR A 112 -13.70 7.23 -6.91
N VAL A 113 -13.30 7.41 -5.66
CA VAL A 113 -14.22 7.48 -4.53
C VAL A 113 -13.65 8.45 -3.50
N SER A 114 -14.53 9.26 -2.93
CA SER A 114 -14.22 10.15 -1.80
C SER A 114 -14.34 9.43 -0.46
N ASP A 115 -13.75 10.01 0.59
CA ASP A 115 -13.88 9.47 1.95
C ASP A 115 -15.33 9.43 2.44
N ASP A 116 -16.14 10.42 2.06
CA ASP A 116 -17.53 10.51 2.46
C ASP A 116 -18.36 9.40 1.80
N GLU A 117 -18.18 9.17 0.50
CA GLU A 117 -18.80 8.05 -0.22
C GLU A 117 -18.36 6.70 0.37
N GLN A 118 -17.07 6.52 0.69
CA GLN A 118 -16.61 5.30 1.37
C GLN A 118 -17.20 5.12 2.77
N ALA A 119 -17.44 6.22 3.49
CA ALA A 119 -18.06 6.18 4.81
C ALA A 119 -19.54 5.82 4.72
N GLU A 120 -20.25 6.27 3.69
CA GLU A 120 -21.62 5.87 3.40
C GLU A 120 -21.72 4.39 3.01
N LEU A 121 -20.84 3.91 2.13
CA LEU A 121 -20.78 2.49 1.75
C LEU A 121 -20.50 1.55 2.93
N ARG A 122 -19.84 2.03 4.00
CA ARG A 122 -19.61 1.26 5.22
C ARG A 122 -20.84 1.15 6.13
N LYS A 123 -21.86 1.99 5.93
CA LYS A 123 -23.07 2.03 6.76
C LYS A 123 -24.20 1.15 6.22
N SER A 124 -24.10 0.66 4.98
CA SER A 124 -25.03 -0.30 4.36
C SER A 124 -24.67 -1.74 4.73
#